data_AF-A0A380ENT6-F1
#
_entry.id   AF-A0A380ENT6-F1
#
_cell.length_a   1.000
_cell.length_b   1.000
_cell.length_c   1.000
_cell.angle_alpha   90.00
_cell.angle_beta   90.00
_cell.angle_gamma   90.00
#
_symmetry.space_group_name_H-M   'P 1'
#
loop_
_entity.id
_entity.type
_entity.pdbx_description
1 polymer ?
#
loop_
_entity_poly.entity_id
_entity_poly.type
_entity_poly.pdbx_seq_one_letter_code
_entity_poly.pdbx_strand_id
1 'polypeptide(L)'
;MLKDLQNEYEISLEQSNVLGMLNKEPLTISEITQRQGVNKAAVSRRIKKLIDAKLVKLDKPNLNIDQRLKFRFFIFYGGKVKLPAFFNTQKAQLPL
;
A
#
# COMPACT_ATOMS: atom_id res chain seq x y z
N MET A 1 16.79 -0.17 1.13
CA MET A 1 15.52 -0.82 0.74
C MET A 1 14.28 0.03 1.03
N LEU A 2 13.88 0.21 2.28
CA LEU A 2 12.75 1.09 2.62
C LEU A 2 13.11 2.57 2.43
N LYS A 3 14.36 2.92 2.78
CA LYS A 3 14.95 4.25 2.54
C LYS A 3 15.02 4.62 1.07
N ASP A 4 15.22 3.67 0.17
CA ASP A 4 15.35 3.95 -1.26
C ASP A 4 14.01 4.40 -1.84
N LEU A 5 12.91 3.74 -1.44
CA LEU A 5 11.56 4.18 -1.77
C LEU A 5 11.18 5.51 -1.09
N GLN A 6 11.63 5.74 0.15
CA GLN A 6 11.43 7.02 0.83
C GLN A 6 12.12 8.17 0.10
N ASN A 7 13.34 7.94 -0.39
CA ASN A 7 14.11 8.94 -1.12
C ASN A 7 13.63 9.10 -2.57
N GLU A 8 13.29 8.02 -3.26
CA GLU A 8 12.85 8.03 -4.67
C GLU A 8 11.45 8.65 -4.84
N TYR A 9 10.56 8.44 -3.88
CA TYR A 9 9.18 8.93 -3.94
C TYR A 9 8.86 10.02 -2.91
N GLU A 10 9.88 10.53 -2.20
CA GLU A 10 9.75 11.56 -1.16
C GLU A 10 8.65 11.26 -0.11
N ILE A 11 8.52 9.99 0.26
CA ILE A 11 7.52 9.53 1.23
C ILE A 11 8.10 9.43 2.64
N SER A 12 7.33 9.82 3.65
CA SER A 12 7.72 9.72 5.05
C SER A 12 7.78 8.28 5.54
N LEU A 13 8.44 8.06 6.68
CA LEU A 13 8.49 6.75 7.34
C LEU A 13 7.08 6.19 7.61
N GLU A 14 6.16 7.04 8.08
CA GLU A 14 4.80 6.62 8.38
C GLU A 14 3.99 6.25 7.13
N GLN A 15 4.25 6.93 6.01
CA GLN A 15 3.67 6.58 4.72
C GLN A 15 4.26 5.26 4.21
N SER A 16 5.56 5.08 4.35
CA SER A 16 6.23 3.83 4.01
C SER A 16 5.69 2.65 4.83
N ASN A 17 5.32 2.86 6.09
CA ASN A 17 4.68 1.85 6.92
C ASN A 17 3.29 1.48 6.40
N VAL A 18 2.50 2.46 5.92
CA VAL A 18 1.21 2.19 5.26
C VAL A 18 1.42 1.37 3.98
N LEU A 19 2.43 1.71 3.16
CA LEU A 19 2.74 0.95 1.95
C LEU A 19 3.14 -0.50 2.25
N GLY A 20 3.97 -0.72 3.27
CA GLY A 20 4.35 -2.06 3.71
C GLY A 20 3.15 -2.92 4.13
N MET A 21 2.12 -2.31 4.73
CA MET A 21 0.87 -2.99 5.06
C MET A 21 0.04 -3.31 3.80
N LEU A 22 -0.18 -2.32 2.93
CA LEU A 22 -0.94 -2.45 1.68
C LEU A 22 -0.31 -3.40 0.67
N ASN A 23 0.98 -3.66 0.81
CA ASN A 23 1.71 -4.62 0.00
C ASN A 23 1.42 -6.08 0.39
N LYS A 24 1.12 -6.35 1.67
CA LYS A 24 0.78 -7.70 2.13
C LYS A 24 -0.62 -8.09 1.67
N GLU A 25 -1.56 -7.17 1.82
CA GLU A 25 -2.96 -7.37 1.47
C GLU A 25 -3.66 -6.02 1.27
N PRO A 26 -4.79 -5.98 0.54
CA PRO A 26 -5.60 -4.79 0.45
C PRO A 26 -6.29 -4.50 1.78
N LEU A 27 -6.20 -3.25 2.24
CA LEU A 27 -6.75 -2.85 3.53
C LEU A 27 -7.62 -1.60 3.39
N THR A 28 -8.64 -1.51 4.21
CA THR A 28 -9.44 -0.32 4.46
C THR A 28 -8.70 0.64 5.40
N ILE A 29 -9.12 1.91 5.41
CA ILE A 29 -8.61 2.91 6.38
C ILE A 29 -8.77 2.40 7.82
N SER A 30 -9.91 1.78 8.13
CA SER A 30 -10.22 1.28 9.47
C SER A 30 -9.22 0.20 9.93
N GLU A 31 -8.89 -0.76 9.07
CA GLU A 31 -7.91 -1.81 9.38
C GLU A 31 -6.51 -1.24 9.58
N ILE A 32 -6.12 -0.26 8.75
CA ILE A 32 -4.82 0.41 8.90
C ILE A 32 -4.77 1.19 10.21
N THR A 33 -5.84 1.90 10.60
CA THR A 33 -5.90 2.58 11.90
C THR A 33 -5.78 1.61 13.07
N GLN A 34 -6.45 0.47 13.02
CA GLN A 34 -6.36 -0.54 14.08
C GLN A 34 -4.93 -1.09 14.21
N ARG A 35 -4.25 -1.36 13.08
CA ARG A 35 -2.89 -1.90 13.08
C ARG A 35 -1.84 -0.89 13.53
N GLN A 36 -2.02 0.39 13.20
CA GLN A 36 -1.06 1.44 13.54
C GLN A 36 -1.33 2.11 14.89
N GLY A 37 -2.50 1.91 15.49
CA GLY A 37 -2.89 2.58 16.74
C GLY A 37 -3.04 4.10 16.60
N VAL A 38 -3.34 4.59 15.40
CA VAL A 38 -3.51 6.03 15.12
C VAL A 38 -4.94 6.34 14.69
N ASN A 39 -5.31 7.62 14.68
CA ASN A 39 -6.64 8.05 14.27
C ASN A 39 -6.86 7.95 12.74
N LYS A 40 -8.13 7.90 12.33
CA LYS A 40 -8.52 7.77 10.91
C LYS A 40 -8.03 8.92 10.05
N ALA A 41 -8.04 10.14 10.58
CA ALA A 41 -7.61 11.33 9.84
C ALA A 41 -6.12 11.28 9.47
N ALA A 42 -5.26 10.79 10.36
CA ALA A 42 -3.83 10.62 10.11
C ALA A 42 -3.58 9.59 9.00
N VAL A 43 -4.27 8.45 9.05
CA VAL A 43 -4.19 7.43 7.99
C VAL A 43 -4.73 7.97 6.66
N SER A 44 -5.87 8.66 6.67
CA SER A 44 -6.44 9.27 5.46
C SER A 44 -5.49 10.27 4.81
N ARG A 45 -4.81 11.12 5.59
CA ARG A 45 -3.80 12.06 5.08
C ARG A 45 -2.61 11.33 4.45
N ARG A 46 -2.14 10.26 5.07
CA ARG A 46 -1.03 9.43 4.55
C ARG A 46 -1.42 8.76 3.24
N ILE A 47 -2.59 8.12 3.18
CA ILE A 47 -3.12 7.47 1.98
C ILE A 47 -3.34 8.48 0.85
N LYS A 48 -3.90 9.66 1.15
CA LYS A 48 -4.10 10.72 0.14
C LYS A 48 -2.79 11.07 -0.56
N LYS A 49 -1.74 11.36 0.21
CA LYS A 49 -0.41 11.63 -0.35
C LYS A 49 0.15 10.47 -1.19
N LEU A 50 -0.11 9.22 -0.77
CA LEU A 50 0.33 8.03 -1.52
C LEU A 50 -0.44 7.84 -2.84
N ILE A 51 -1.71 8.25 -2.88
CA ILE A 51 -2.52 8.30 -4.11
C ILE A 51 -2.00 9.41 -5.03
N ASP A 52 -1.72 10.60 -4.47
CA ASP A 52 -1.18 11.74 -5.22
C ASP A 52 0.19 11.38 -5.85
N ALA A 53 1.01 10.61 -5.12
CA ALA A 53 2.27 10.02 -5.60
C ALA A 53 2.08 8.84 -6.58
N LYS A 54 0.84 8.46 -6.90
CA LYS A 54 0.47 7.33 -7.78
C LYS A 54 1.00 5.96 -7.30
N LEU A 55 1.23 5.81 -6.00
CA LEU A 55 1.72 4.59 -5.34
C LEU A 55 0.61 3.69 -4.77
N VAL A 56 -0.57 4.26 -4.59
CA VAL A 56 -1.73 3.54 -4.05
C VAL A 56 -2.92 3.80 -4.96
N LYS A 57 -3.72 2.77 -5.21
CA LYS A 57 -5.01 2.90 -5.85
C LYS A 57 -6.11 2.34 -4.97
N LEU A 58 -7.28 2.93 -5.13
CA LEU A 58 -8.49 2.44 -4.54
C LEU A 58 -8.95 1.21 -5.34
N ASP A 59 -8.98 0.08 -4.66
CA ASP A 59 -9.58 -1.15 -5.17
C ASP A 59 -11.10 -0.98 -4.98
N LYS A 60 -11.82 -0.76 -6.08
CA LYS A 60 -13.28 -0.74 -6.03
C LYS A 60 -13.73 -2.19 -5.88
N PRO A 61 -14.35 -2.56 -4.75
CA PRO A 61 -14.75 -3.94 -4.58
C PRO A 61 -15.78 -4.32 -5.64
N ASN A 62 -15.73 -5.58 -6.07
CA ASN A 62 -16.81 -6.18 -6.85
C ASN A 62 -18.11 -6.03 -6.05
N LEU A 63 -19.14 -5.50 -6.70
CA LEU A 63 -20.42 -5.05 -6.12
C LEU A 63 -21.16 -6.11 -5.26
N ASN A 64 -20.72 -7.36 -5.25
CA ASN A 64 -21.44 -8.50 -4.69
C ASN A 64 -21.05 -8.96 -3.28
N ILE A 65 -19.97 -8.46 -2.66
CA ILE A 65 -19.46 -9.12 -1.41
C ILE A 65 -19.01 -8.16 -0.29
N ASP A 66 -18.42 -7.00 -0.58
CA ASP A 66 -18.02 -6.04 0.46
C ASP A 66 -17.94 -4.64 -0.14
N GLN A 67 -18.76 -3.68 0.30
CA GLN A 67 -18.77 -2.33 -0.28
C GLN A 67 -17.68 -1.41 0.31
N ARG A 68 -16.89 -1.90 1.29
CA ARG A 68 -15.87 -1.08 1.92
C ARG A 68 -14.69 -0.88 0.98
N LEU A 69 -14.36 0.39 0.76
CA LEU A 69 -13.23 0.82 -0.05
C LEU A 69 -11.91 0.27 0.51
N LYS A 70 -11.31 -0.67 -0.21
CA LYS A 70 -9.97 -1.20 0.09
C LYS A 70 -8.93 -0.48 -0.75
N PHE A 71 -7.76 -0.28 -0.18
CA PHE A 71 -6.61 0.28 -0.87
C PHE A 71 -5.66 -0.85 -1.21
N ARG A 72 -5.03 -0.76 -2.38
CA ARG A 72 -4.00 -1.70 -2.81
C ARG A 72 -2.76 -0.93 -3.24
N PHE A 73 -1.60 -1.44 -2.85
CA PHE A 73 -0.33 -0.90 -3.29
C PHE A 73 -0.11 -1.21 -4.79
N PHE A 74 0.31 -0.20 -5.54
CA PHE A 74 0.64 -0.31 -6.96
C PHE A 74 1.78 0.64 -7.30
N ILE A 75 2.78 0.17 -8.05
CA ILE A 75 3.77 1.07 -8.63
C ILE A 75 3.71 1.00 -10.15
N PHE A 76 3.86 2.17 -10.79
CA PHE A 76 3.90 2.31 -12.24
C PHE A 76 5.36 2.46 -12.67
N TYR A 77 5.95 1.42 -13.26
CA TYR A 77 7.20 1.55 -13.99
C TYR A 77 6.90 1.61 -15.49
N GLY A 78 7.22 2.74 -16.14
CA GLY A 78 7.28 2.84 -17.60
C GLY A 78 6.01 2.41 -18.35
N GLY A 79 4.83 2.78 -17.86
CA GLY A 79 3.56 2.54 -18.56
C GLY A 79 2.98 1.12 -18.45
N LYS A 80 3.61 0.19 -17.71
CA LYS A 80 3.06 -1.13 -17.41
C LYS A 80 2.81 -1.27 -15.91
N VAL A 81 1.58 -1.65 -15.54
CA VAL A 81 1.25 -2.01 -14.17
C VAL A 81 1.99 -3.30 -13.85
N LYS A 82 3.05 -3.22 -13.05
CA LYS A 82 3.75 -4.40 -12.55
C LYS A 82 3.78 -4.27 -11.04
N LEU A 83 3.22 -5.26 -10.34
CA LEU A 83 3.55 -5.39 -8.92
C LEU A 83 5.09 -5.43 -8.82
N PRO A 84 5.70 -4.66 -7.90
CA PRO A 84 7.14 -4.63 -7.76
C PRO A 84 7.64 -6.06 -7.59
N ALA A 85 8.48 -6.54 -8.52
CA ALA A 85 9.13 -7.85 -8.44
C ALA A 85 9.89 -8.05 -7.12
N PHE A 86 10.24 -6.93 -6.48
CA PHE A 86 10.88 -6.82 -5.19
C PHE A 86 10.15 -7.52 -4.01
N PHE A 87 8.85 -7.79 -4.14
CA PHE A 87 8.07 -8.48 -3.09
C PHE A 87 7.72 -9.92 -3.43
N ASN A 88 8.06 -10.40 -4.64
CA ASN A 88 7.79 -11.79 -5.03
C ASN A 88 8.83 -12.76 -4.45
N THR A 89 9.95 -12.26 -3.92
CA THR A 89 11.03 -13.06 -3.32
C THR A 89 10.69 -13.64 -1.95
N GLN A 90 9.66 -13.17 -1.24
CA GLN A 90 9.22 -13.82 0.00
C GLN A 90 8.31 -15.04 -0.23
N LYS A 91 7.92 -15.33 -1.48
CA LYS A 91 7.29 -16.61 -1.85
C LYS A 91 8.27 -17.65 -2.42
N ALA A 92 9.54 -17.30 -2.56
CA ALA A 92 10.56 -18.18 -3.17
C ALA A 92 11.42 -18.94 -2.15
N GLN A 93 11.03 -18.97 -0.87
CA GLN A 93 11.66 -19.82 0.12
C GLN A 93 10.59 -20.66 0.86
N LEU A 94 10.03 -21.64 0.16
CA LEU A 94 9.57 -22.85 0.84
C LEU A 94 10.80 -23.77 0.95
N PRO A 95 11.25 -24.14 2.15
CA PRO A 95 12.13 -25.29 2.27
C PRO A 95 11.37 -26.54 1.79
N LEU A 96 12.04 -27.37 0.99
CA LEU A 96 11.60 -28.71 0.63
C LEU A 96 11.38 -29.57 1.88
#